data_AF-K7UGV6-F1
#
_entry.id   AF-K7UGV6-F1
#
_cell.length_a   1.000
_cell.length_b   1.000
_cell.length_c   1.000
_cell.angle_alpha   90.00
_cell.angle_beta   90.00
_cell.angle_gamma   90.00
#
_symmetry.space_group_name_H-M   'P 1'
#
loop_
_entity.id
_entity.type
_entity.pdbx_description
1 polymer ?
#
loop_
_entity_poly.entity_id
_entity_poly.type
_entity_poly.pdbx_seq_one_letter_code
_entity_poly.pdbx_strand_id
1 'polypeptide(L)'
;MKPAARRPLLLCALAAAAALSILLVAPPPLAAHLSSLLLAFPASPYAGGPKLVVLLAGQSNMAGRGLAPSLLPPQFRPHPRVLRLAASRRWVVAAPPLHADIDTHKACGLGPAMPFAHRLLHAASPDLVLGLVPCAVGGTRIWMWAKGEPLYEAAVARGRAAVAAGGGTLGAVLWFQGESDTIELDDATAYGGRMERLVNDFRADLGMPNLLVIQVGLASGEGNYTDIVREAQRNIKLPNVVLVDAIGLPLRDDQLHLSTEAQLRLGDMLGQAFLKFNSSMDSRQ
;
A
#
# COMPACT_ATOMS: atom_id res chain seq x y z
N MET A 1 -29.66 -1.52 69.38
CA MET A 1 -30.11 -0.20 69.85
C MET A 1 -30.79 0.52 68.68
N LYS A 2 -32.10 0.79 68.81
CA LYS A 2 -33.00 1.56 67.92
C LYS A 2 -32.69 3.09 68.04
N PRO A 3 -33.34 4.00 67.28
CA PRO A 3 -33.47 4.12 65.80
C PRO A 3 -33.47 5.61 65.36
N ALA A 4 -33.68 5.93 64.07
CA ALA A 4 -34.47 7.12 63.68
C ALA A 4 -34.89 7.04 62.20
N ALA A 5 -36.20 6.94 61.97
CA ALA A 5 -36.89 7.06 60.68
C ALA A 5 -37.92 8.18 60.79
N ARG A 6 -38.05 9.08 59.78
CA ARG A 6 -39.22 9.93 59.47
C ARG A 6 -39.12 10.30 57.98
N ARG A 7 -39.93 9.74 57.07
CA ARG A 7 -41.36 9.97 56.71
C ARG A 7 -41.49 10.90 55.47
N PRO A 8 -42.25 10.50 54.41
CA PRO A 8 -42.55 11.32 53.23
C PRO A 8 -43.91 12.04 53.31
N LEU A 9 -44.11 13.05 52.45
CA LEU A 9 -45.36 13.79 52.13
C LEU A 9 -45.35 13.94 50.58
N LEU A 10 -46.16 13.27 49.75
CA LEU A 10 -47.63 13.24 49.55
C LEU A 10 -48.24 14.59 49.09
N LEU A 11 -48.87 14.50 47.90
CA LEU A 11 -50.09 15.15 47.41
C LEU A 11 -50.06 16.30 46.37
N CYS A 12 -51.00 16.12 45.42
CA CYS A 12 -51.70 17.05 44.52
C CYS A 12 -50.99 17.41 43.20
N ALA A 13 -51.27 16.76 42.07
CA ALA A 13 -52.52 16.69 41.28
C ALA A 13 -52.87 18.02 40.58
N LEU A 14 -52.71 18.06 39.25
CA LEU A 14 -53.61 18.76 38.33
C LEU A 14 -53.45 18.21 36.91
N ALA A 15 -54.58 17.86 36.34
CA ALA A 15 -54.77 17.22 35.05
C ALA A 15 -54.95 18.26 33.94
N ALA A 16 -54.60 17.91 32.70
CA ALA A 16 -55.43 18.19 31.51
C ALA A 16 -54.89 17.48 30.27
N ALA A 17 -55.82 16.81 29.59
CA ALA A 17 -55.76 16.12 28.31
C ALA A 17 -55.07 16.89 27.16
N ALA A 18 -54.49 16.15 26.20
CA ALA A 18 -54.88 16.24 24.78
C ALA A 18 -54.16 15.21 23.89
N ALA A 19 -54.95 14.66 22.98
CA ALA A 19 -54.61 14.24 21.62
C ALA A 19 -53.73 12.99 21.40
N LEU A 20 -54.43 11.89 21.15
CA LEU A 20 -54.01 10.76 20.33
C LEU A 20 -53.63 11.26 18.91
N SER A 21 -52.40 11.00 18.47
CA SER A 21 -52.00 11.15 17.07
C SER A 21 -51.22 9.91 16.65
N ILE A 22 -51.88 9.09 15.85
CA ILE A 22 -51.30 7.96 15.14
C ILE A 22 -50.37 8.56 14.08
N LEU A 23 -49.06 8.59 14.35
CA LEU A 23 -48.09 8.84 13.28
C LEU A 23 -47.83 7.52 12.57
N LEU A 24 -48.26 7.45 11.31
CA LEU A 24 -47.73 6.53 10.33
C LEU A 24 -46.20 6.60 10.37
N VAL A 25 -45.56 5.52 10.78
CA VAL A 25 -44.13 5.31 10.53
C VAL A 25 -44.01 5.06 9.03
N ALA A 26 -43.67 6.13 8.29
CA ALA A 26 -43.27 6.01 6.91
C ALA A 26 -42.05 5.08 6.82
N PRO A 27 -41.98 4.17 5.83
CA PRO A 27 -40.78 3.38 5.61
C PRO A 27 -39.62 4.34 5.32
N PRO A 28 -38.38 4.00 5.73
CA PRO A 28 -37.23 4.79 5.36
C PRO A 28 -37.18 4.89 3.83
N PRO A 29 -36.74 6.05 3.28
CA PRO A 29 -36.56 6.18 1.84
C PRO A 29 -35.63 5.07 1.38
N LEU A 30 -36.00 4.41 0.27
CA LEU A 30 -35.15 3.47 -0.44
C LEU A 30 -33.72 4.01 -0.46
N ALA A 31 -32.84 3.37 0.33
CA ALA A 31 -31.42 3.61 0.25
C ALA A 31 -31.04 3.40 -1.20
N ALA A 32 -30.54 4.47 -1.82
CA ALA A 32 -30.14 4.50 -3.20
C ALA A 32 -29.35 3.23 -3.53
N HIS A 33 -29.88 2.47 -4.49
CA HIS A 33 -29.10 1.49 -5.22
C HIS A 33 -27.94 2.24 -5.87
N LEU A 34 -26.82 2.34 -5.15
CA LEU A 34 -25.52 2.44 -5.77
C LEU A 34 -25.29 1.08 -6.41
N SER A 35 -25.88 0.91 -7.60
CA SER A 35 -25.34 0.01 -8.59
C SER A 35 -23.90 0.44 -8.79
N SER A 36 -23.00 -0.21 -8.06
CA SER A 36 -21.61 -0.32 -8.43
C SER A 36 -21.63 -0.95 -9.81
N LEU A 37 -21.64 -0.09 -10.82
CA LEU A 37 -21.22 -0.45 -12.16
C LEU A 37 -19.80 -0.94 -11.95
N LEU A 38 -19.65 -2.26 -11.79
CA LEU A 38 -18.45 -2.97 -12.14
C LEU A 38 -18.26 -2.64 -13.61
N LEU A 39 -17.60 -1.51 -13.89
CA LEU A 39 -16.91 -1.31 -15.13
C LEU A 39 -15.94 -2.49 -15.18
N ALA A 40 -16.40 -3.55 -15.84
CA ALA A 40 -15.56 -4.63 -16.27
C ALA A 40 -14.53 -3.94 -17.16
N PHE A 41 -13.39 -3.59 -16.56
CA PHE A 41 -12.29 -3.03 -17.32
C PHE A 41 -12.03 -4.03 -18.44
N PRO A 42 -12.15 -3.62 -19.70
CA PRO A 42 -11.92 -4.53 -20.81
C PRO A 42 -10.56 -5.18 -20.58
N ALA A 43 -10.49 -6.49 -20.82
CA ALA A 43 -9.23 -7.21 -20.71
C ALA A 43 -8.17 -6.45 -21.53
N SER A 44 -7.03 -6.12 -20.91
CA SER A 44 -6.00 -5.39 -21.62
C SER A 44 -5.49 -6.25 -22.78
N PRO A 45 -5.35 -5.70 -24.00
CA PRO A 45 -4.76 -6.43 -25.11
C PRO A 45 -3.29 -6.82 -24.82
N TYR A 46 -2.65 -6.16 -23.85
CA TYR A 46 -1.28 -6.43 -23.42
C TYR A 46 -1.17 -7.52 -22.35
N ALA A 47 -2.28 -8.08 -21.86
CA ALA A 47 -2.27 -9.04 -20.75
C ALA A 47 -1.43 -10.30 -21.03
N GLY A 48 -1.41 -10.77 -22.29
CA GLY A 48 -0.65 -11.94 -22.70
C GLY A 48 0.82 -11.67 -23.09
N GLY A 49 1.20 -10.41 -23.27
CA GLY A 49 2.54 -10.02 -23.76
C GLY A 49 3.59 -9.88 -22.66
N PRO A 50 4.86 -9.67 -23.06
CA PRO A 50 5.97 -9.41 -22.15
C PRO A 50 5.77 -8.10 -21.38
N LYS A 51 6.28 -8.07 -20.15
CA LYS A 51 6.08 -6.97 -19.19
C LYS A 51 7.35 -6.71 -18.41
N LEU A 52 7.62 -5.46 -18.08
CA LEU A 52 8.51 -5.12 -16.98
C LEU A 52 7.73 -5.29 -15.67
N VAL A 53 8.04 -6.35 -14.93
CA VAL A 53 7.36 -6.71 -13.70
C VAL A 53 8.00 -5.96 -12.52
N VAL A 54 7.17 -5.42 -11.64
CA VAL A 54 7.62 -4.72 -10.42
C VAL A 54 6.84 -5.25 -9.22
N LEU A 55 7.55 -5.79 -8.24
CA LEU A 55 6.98 -6.29 -6.99
C LEU A 55 6.78 -5.13 -6.02
N LEU A 56 5.59 -5.03 -5.43
CA LEU A 56 5.22 -3.96 -4.49
C LEU A 56 5.03 -4.57 -3.10
N ALA A 57 6.02 -4.41 -2.24
CA ALA A 57 6.05 -5.06 -0.92
C ALA A 57 6.31 -4.06 0.21
N GLY A 58 5.98 -4.47 1.43
CA GLY A 58 6.07 -3.65 2.63
C GLY A 58 4.73 -3.50 3.33
N GLN A 59 4.44 -2.33 3.89
CA GLN A 59 3.25 -2.13 4.72
C GLN A 59 2.23 -1.13 4.15
N SER A 60 1.40 -0.54 5.02
CA SER A 60 0.25 0.29 4.67
C SER A 60 0.58 1.45 3.72
N ASN A 61 1.74 2.09 3.86
CA ASN A 61 2.15 3.17 2.96
C ASN A 61 2.57 2.69 1.55
N MET A 62 3.04 1.44 1.37
CA MET A 62 3.13 0.81 0.04
C MET A 62 1.75 0.36 -0.46
N ALA A 63 0.98 -0.28 0.41
CA ALA A 63 -0.35 -0.80 0.07
C ALA A 63 -1.28 0.32 -0.44
N GLY A 64 -1.14 1.49 0.18
CA GLY A 64 -1.83 2.72 -0.15
C GLY A 64 -2.89 3.05 0.88
N ARG A 65 -2.81 4.27 1.42
CA ARG A 65 -3.79 4.86 2.34
C ARG A 65 -4.17 6.28 1.97
N GLY A 66 -3.65 6.81 0.86
CA GLY A 66 -4.10 8.09 0.33
C GLY A 66 -5.58 8.00 -0.02
N LEU A 67 -6.40 8.90 0.53
CA LEU A 67 -7.82 8.97 0.19
C LEU A 67 -7.93 9.35 -1.28
N ALA A 68 -8.40 8.44 -2.13
CA ALA A 68 -8.59 8.79 -3.54
C ALA A 68 -9.62 9.95 -3.60
N PRO A 69 -9.28 11.15 -4.12
CA PRO A 69 -10.32 12.00 -4.64
C PRO A 69 -11.04 11.21 -5.73
N SER A 70 -12.34 11.46 -5.91
CA SER A 70 -13.25 10.68 -6.79
C SER A 70 -12.68 10.38 -8.18
N LEU A 71 -11.73 11.18 -8.68
CA LEU A 71 -10.86 10.83 -9.79
C LEU A 71 -9.39 11.17 -9.51
N LEU A 72 -8.48 10.28 -9.94
CA LEU A 72 -7.06 10.61 -10.08
C LEU A 72 -6.88 11.75 -11.09
N PRO A 73 -5.83 12.59 -10.91
CA PRO A 73 -5.39 13.50 -11.95
C PRO A 73 -5.23 12.75 -13.30
N PRO A 74 -5.60 13.36 -14.45
CA PRO A 74 -5.65 12.68 -15.74
C PRO A 74 -4.39 11.88 -16.10
N GLN A 75 -3.22 12.40 -15.75
CA GLN A 75 -1.92 11.79 -16.04
C GLN A 75 -1.62 10.50 -15.24
N PHE A 76 -2.42 10.17 -14.22
CA PHE A 76 -2.25 8.98 -13.38
C PHE A 76 -3.44 8.00 -13.48
N ARG A 77 -4.37 8.25 -14.41
CA ARG A 77 -5.54 7.38 -14.62
C ARG A 77 -5.13 6.00 -15.16
N PRO A 78 -5.92 4.95 -14.89
CA PRO A 78 -5.69 3.61 -15.44
C PRO A 78 -5.36 3.63 -16.93
N HIS A 79 -4.32 2.89 -17.32
CA HIS A 79 -3.81 2.87 -18.69
C HIS A 79 -3.66 1.41 -19.17
N PRO A 80 -4.02 1.04 -20.42
CA PRO A 80 -3.99 -0.35 -20.88
C PRO A 80 -2.63 -1.06 -20.75
N ARG A 81 -1.53 -0.30 -20.84
CA ARG A 81 -0.15 -0.80 -20.67
C ARG A 81 0.33 -0.88 -19.21
N VAL A 82 -0.46 -0.44 -18.23
CA VAL A 82 -0.16 -0.66 -16.80
C VAL A 82 -1.10 -1.72 -16.27
N LEU A 83 -0.55 -2.87 -15.96
CA LEU A 83 -1.28 -4.04 -15.49
C LEU A 83 -1.01 -4.29 -14.01
N ARG A 84 -1.94 -4.96 -13.36
CA ARG A 84 -1.84 -5.44 -11.99
C ARG A 84 -2.11 -6.95 -11.96
N LEU A 85 -1.31 -7.69 -11.19
CA LEU A 85 -1.61 -9.09 -10.91
C LEU A 85 -2.65 -9.16 -9.79
N ALA A 86 -3.88 -9.53 -10.11
CA ALA A 86 -4.94 -9.70 -9.11
C ALA A 86 -4.64 -10.87 -8.15
N ALA A 87 -5.39 -10.98 -7.05
CA ALA A 87 -5.34 -12.12 -6.15
C ALA A 87 -5.63 -13.44 -6.88
N SER A 88 -6.51 -13.40 -7.89
CA SER A 88 -6.82 -14.53 -8.77
C SER A 88 -5.68 -14.90 -9.75
N ARG A 89 -4.49 -14.28 -9.64
CA ARG A 89 -3.34 -14.45 -10.54
C ARG A 89 -3.62 -14.13 -12.02
N ARG A 90 -4.62 -13.28 -12.29
CA ARG A 90 -4.90 -12.75 -13.63
C ARG A 90 -4.36 -11.33 -13.75
N TRP A 91 -3.79 -11.03 -14.91
CA TRP A 91 -3.43 -9.66 -15.27
C TRP A 91 -4.69 -8.87 -15.62
N VAL A 92 -4.88 -7.75 -14.93
CA VAL A 92 -5.96 -6.79 -15.19
C VAL A 92 -5.37 -5.39 -15.35
N VAL A 93 -6.10 -4.45 -15.95
CA VAL A 93 -5.67 -3.04 -15.99
C VAL A 93 -5.52 -2.54 -14.55
N ALA A 94 -4.39 -1.89 -14.25
CA ALA A 94 -4.11 -1.36 -12.93
C ALA A 94 -4.98 -0.13 -12.65
N ALA A 95 -5.70 -0.18 -11.53
CA ALA A 95 -6.47 0.93 -10.99
C ALA A 95 -6.38 0.89 -9.44
N PRO A 96 -6.23 2.04 -8.76
CA PRO A 96 -6.24 2.04 -7.30
C PRO A 96 -7.66 1.73 -6.76
N PRO A 97 -7.76 1.15 -5.56
CA PRO A 97 -6.65 0.71 -4.70
C PRO A 97 -6.00 -0.59 -5.21
N LEU A 98 -4.67 -0.59 -5.42
CA LEU A 98 -3.96 -1.72 -6.02
C LEU A 98 -3.84 -2.93 -5.08
N HIS A 99 -3.96 -2.74 -3.77
CA HIS A 99 -3.86 -3.82 -2.78
C HIS A 99 -5.23 -4.26 -2.24
N ALA A 100 -6.34 -3.86 -2.86
CA ALA A 100 -7.69 -4.11 -2.35
C ALA A 100 -8.03 -5.60 -2.12
N ASP A 101 -7.52 -6.49 -2.97
CA ASP A 101 -7.69 -7.95 -2.86
C ASP A 101 -6.46 -8.66 -2.26
N ILE A 102 -5.50 -7.89 -1.72
CA ILE A 102 -4.25 -8.38 -1.13
C ILE A 102 -4.21 -8.05 0.37
N ASP A 103 -4.33 -6.77 0.73
CA ASP A 103 -4.37 -6.25 2.10
C ASP A 103 -5.83 -6.19 2.60
N THR A 104 -6.49 -7.35 2.60
CA THR A 104 -7.96 -7.49 2.69
C THR A 104 -8.54 -7.11 4.05
N HIS A 105 -7.70 -7.02 5.10
CA HIS A 105 -8.13 -6.66 6.45
C HIS A 105 -8.17 -5.14 6.69
N LYS A 106 -7.77 -4.33 5.71
CA LYS A 106 -7.62 -2.87 5.85
C LYS A 106 -8.23 -2.15 4.65
N ALA A 107 -8.80 -0.96 4.90
CA ALA A 107 -9.23 -0.10 3.80
C ALA A 107 -8.00 0.42 3.03
N CYS A 108 -7.92 0.06 1.75
CA CYS A 108 -6.85 0.52 0.86
C CYS A 108 -7.26 1.78 0.09
N GLY A 109 -6.27 2.62 -0.20
CA GLY A 109 -6.41 3.83 -1.01
C GLY A 109 -5.35 3.90 -2.11
N LEU A 110 -4.99 5.13 -2.50
CA LEU A 110 -3.86 5.37 -3.39
C LEU A 110 -2.54 5.07 -2.67
N GLY A 111 -1.70 4.26 -3.32
CA GLY A 111 -0.29 4.06 -3.00
C GLY A 111 0.60 4.62 -4.11
N PRO A 112 1.93 4.45 -4.02
CA PRO A 112 2.87 5.15 -4.90
C PRO A 112 3.05 4.47 -6.27
N ALA A 113 2.50 3.26 -6.46
CA ALA A 113 2.81 2.46 -7.63
C ALA A 113 2.15 2.93 -8.94
N MET A 114 0.96 3.55 -8.90
CA MET A 114 0.37 4.20 -10.09
C MET A 114 1.25 5.36 -10.58
N PRO A 115 1.57 6.38 -9.76
CA PRO A 115 2.46 7.47 -10.19
C PRO A 115 3.85 6.98 -10.63
N PHE A 116 4.42 5.99 -9.94
CA PHE A 116 5.63 5.29 -10.37
C PHE A 116 5.50 4.73 -11.81
N ALA A 117 4.44 3.98 -12.08
CA ALA A 117 4.23 3.35 -13.38
C ALA A 117 4.08 4.39 -14.50
N HIS A 118 3.34 5.47 -14.24
CA HIS A 118 3.17 6.56 -15.19
C HIS A 118 4.46 7.33 -15.45
N ARG A 119 5.33 7.50 -14.44
CA ARG A 119 6.66 8.08 -14.65
C ARG A 119 7.49 7.24 -15.63
N LEU A 120 7.44 5.90 -15.50
CA LEU A 120 8.13 5.01 -16.43
C LEU A 120 7.52 5.03 -17.83
N LEU A 121 6.19 4.98 -17.94
CA LEU A 121 5.51 5.05 -19.24
C LEU A 121 5.82 6.33 -20.02
N HIS A 122 6.03 7.46 -19.32
CA HIS A 122 6.36 8.73 -19.94
C HIS A 122 7.82 8.81 -20.44
N ALA A 123 8.75 8.14 -19.74
CA ALA A 123 10.18 8.23 -20.01
C ALA A 123 10.75 7.09 -20.88
N ALA A 124 10.07 5.94 -20.91
CA ALA A 124 10.55 4.74 -21.59
C ALA A 124 9.97 4.57 -23.00
N SER A 125 10.34 3.45 -23.66
CA SER A 125 9.83 3.08 -24.97
C SER A 125 8.29 3.10 -25.05
N PRO A 126 7.71 3.53 -26.20
CA PRO A 126 6.26 3.45 -26.44
C PRO A 126 5.68 2.04 -26.36
N ASP A 127 6.53 1.00 -26.39
CA ASP A 127 6.11 -0.40 -26.27
C ASP A 127 6.17 -0.95 -24.84
N LEU A 128 6.63 -0.14 -23.86
CA LEU A 128 6.71 -0.58 -22.47
C LEU A 128 5.33 -0.97 -21.94
N VAL A 129 5.23 -2.21 -21.44
CA VAL A 129 4.11 -2.72 -20.64
C VAL A 129 4.63 -3.00 -19.23
N LEU A 130 3.93 -2.47 -18.22
CA LEU A 130 4.28 -2.64 -16.81
C LEU A 130 3.35 -3.66 -16.16
N GLY A 131 3.92 -4.57 -15.38
CA GLY A 131 3.20 -5.53 -14.55
C GLY A 131 3.43 -5.26 -13.07
N LEU A 132 2.48 -4.63 -12.40
CA LEU A 132 2.53 -4.37 -10.96
C LEU A 132 2.07 -5.59 -10.18
N VAL A 133 2.88 -6.05 -9.22
CA VAL A 133 2.58 -7.22 -8.38
C VAL A 133 2.40 -6.76 -6.93
N PRO A 134 1.16 -6.41 -6.53
CA PRO A 134 0.87 -5.97 -5.18
C PRO A 134 1.00 -7.12 -4.18
N CYS A 135 1.77 -6.90 -3.12
CA CYS A 135 2.05 -7.85 -2.05
C CYS A 135 2.04 -7.22 -0.65
N ALA A 136 2.09 -5.88 -0.53
CA ALA A 136 2.16 -5.20 0.76
C ALA A 136 0.93 -5.46 1.66
N VAL A 137 1.15 -5.53 2.97
CA VAL A 137 0.12 -5.80 3.99
C VAL A 137 0.29 -4.83 5.17
N GLY A 138 -0.79 -4.17 5.59
CA GLY A 138 -0.70 -3.10 6.59
C GLY A 138 -0.41 -3.59 8.02
N GLY A 139 0.42 -2.85 8.76
CA GLY A 139 0.71 -3.10 10.19
C GLY A 139 1.69 -4.25 10.44
N THR A 140 2.48 -4.63 9.44
CA THR A 140 3.44 -5.73 9.54
C THR A 140 4.83 -5.21 9.88
N ARG A 141 5.55 -5.94 10.74
CA ARG A 141 6.97 -5.70 11.02
C ARG A 141 7.86 -6.48 10.08
N ILE A 142 9.12 -6.07 9.91
CA ILE A 142 10.03 -6.70 8.94
C ILE A 142 10.31 -8.17 9.26
N TRP A 143 10.25 -8.57 10.54
CA TRP A 143 10.43 -9.98 10.91
C TRP A 143 9.31 -10.88 10.36
N MET A 144 8.10 -10.34 10.14
CA MET A 144 7.00 -11.06 9.49
C MET A 144 7.21 -11.27 7.99
N TRP A 145 8.26 -10.65 7.43
CA TRP A 145 8.70 -10.79 6.04
C TRP A 145 9.97 -11.65 5.92
N ALA A 146 10.41 -12.31 7.00
CA ALA A 146 11.53 -13.24 6.91
C ALA A 146 11.20 -14.43 6.01
N LYS A 147 12.22 -15.03 5.38
CA LYS A 147 12.05 -16.25 4.58
C LYS A 147 11.38 -17.36 5.39
N GLY A 148 10.39 -18.03 4.80
CA GLY A 148 9.53 -19.00 5.47
C GLY A 148 8.28 -18.40 6.10
N GLU A 149 8.21 -17.08 6.30
CA GLU A 149 6.99 -16.42 6.80
C GLU A 149 5.94 -16.28 5.69
N PRO A 150 4.63 -16.31 6.02
CA PRO A 150 3.55 -16.30 5.02
C PRO A 150 3.59 -15.11 4.05
N LEU A 151 3.99 -13.93 4.51
CA LEU A 151 4.05 -12.71 3.67
C LEU A 151 5.16 -12.82 2.62
N TYR A 152 6.33 -13.30 3.04
CA TYR A 152 7.47 -13.52 2.17
C TYR A 152 7.15 -14.57 1.10
N GLU A 153 6.65 -15.73 1.53
CA GLU A 153 6.31 -16.83 0.63
C GLU A 153 5.23 -16.42 -0.38
N ALA A 154 4.22 -15.66 0.07
CA ALA A 154 3.20 -15.11 -0.83
C ALA A 154 3.80 -14.14 -1.85
N ALA A 155 4.70 -13.26 -1.43
CA ALA A 155 5.36 -12.29 -2.31
C ALA A 155 6.24 -12.98 -3.37
N VAL A 156 7.06 -13.95 -2.96
CA VAL A 156 7.89 -14.76 -3.88
C VAL A 156 7.02 -15.54 -4.84
N ALA A 157 5.97 -16.21 -4.37
CA ALA A 157 5.07 -16.98 -5.21
C ALA A 157 4.36 -16.10 -6.26
N ARG A 158 3.94 -14.89 -5.87
CA ARG A 158 3.34 -13.91 -6.79
C ARG A 158 4.34 -13.36 -7.79
N GLY A 159 5.57 -13.07 -7.35
CA GLY A 159 6.67 -12.64 -8.24
C GLY A 159 7.00 -13.69 -9.30
N ARG A 160 7.16 -14.96 -8.90
CA ARG A 160 7.39 -16.08 -9.82
C ARG A 160 6.23 -16.28 -10.80
N ALA A 161 4.99 -16.22 -10.32
CA ALA A 161 3.80 -16.33 -11.17
C ALA A 161 3.70 -15.19 -12.20
N ALA A 162 4.07 -13.96 -11.80
CA ALA A 162 4.06 -12.81 -12.69
C ALA A 162 5.06 -12.94 -13.86
N VAL A 163 6.25 -13.49 -13.59
CA VAL A 163 7.29 -13.72 -14.61
C VAL A 163 6.89 -14.87 -15.55
N ALA A 164 6.37 -15.99 -15.00
CA ALA A 164 5.92 -17.13 -15.79
C ALA A 164 4.74 -16.78 -16.72
N ALA A 165 3.83 -15.90 -16.28
CA ALA A 165 2.65 -15.50 -17.02
C ALA A 165 2.94 -14.39 -18.06
N GLY A 166 3.45 -14.79 -19.22
CA GLY A 166 3.53 -13.94 -20.43
C GLY A 166 4.91 -13.39 -20.79
N GLY A 167 6.00 -13.97 -20.26
CA GLY A 167 7.37 -13.63 -20.69
C GLY A 167 7.87 -12.27 -20.21
N GLY A 168 7.53 -11.89 -18.97
CA GLY A 168 8.02 -10.66 -18.35
C GLY A 168 9.37 -10.83 -17.65
N THR A 169 10.04 -9.72 -17.37
CA THR A 169 11.25 -9.68 -16.54
C THR A 169 10.95 -8.90 -15.27
N LEU A 170 11.28 -9.47 -14.11
CA LEU A 170 11.19 -8.73 -12.84
C LEU A 170 12.28 -7.66 -12.81
N GLY A 171 11.89 -6.39 -12.93
CA GLY A 171 12.82 -5.26 -13.00
C GLY A 171 13.21 -4.71 -11.63
N ALA A 172 12.31 -4.75 -10.66
CA ALA A 172 12.57 -4.23 -9.31
C ALA A 172 11.60 -4.76 -8.25
N VAL A 173 12.02 -4.64 -7.00
CA VAL A 173 11.15 -4.61 -5.82
C VAL A 173 11.07 -3.17 -5.32
N LEU A 174 9.86 -2.63 -5.18
CA LEU A 174 9.61 -1.42 -4.41
C LEU A 174 9.25 -1.84 -2.99
N TRP A 175 10.03 -1.37 -2.02
CA TRP A 175 9.90 -1.73 -0.61
C TRP A 175 9.60 -0.48 0.23
N PHE A 176 8.44 -0.40 0.86
CA PHE A 176 8.14 0.68 1.81
C PHE A 176 7.53 0.10 3.07
N GLN A 177 8.38 -0.03 4.09
CA GLN A 177 8.08 -0.67 5.35
C GLN A 177 9.01 -0.13 6.44
N GLY A 178 8.57 -0.25 7.68
CA GLY A 178 9.38 -0.05 8.88
C GLY A 178 8.64 0.71 9.98
N GLU A 179 7.49 1.32 9.70
CA GLU A 179 6.77 2.13 10.67
C GLU A 179 6.39 1.31 11.91
N SER A 180 6.01 0.03 11.75
CA SER A 180 5.67 -0.84 12.88
C SER A 180 6.91 -1.39 13.64
N ASP A 181 8.10 -1.35 13.03
CA ASP A 181 9.38 -1.69 13.70
C ASP A 181 9.88 -0.53 14.58
N THR A 182 9.28 0.67 14.49
CA THR A 182 9.63 1.81 15.34
C THR A 182 9.03 1.74 16.76
N ILE A 183 8.20 0.72 17.04
CA ILE A 183 7.52 0.55 18.33
C ILE A 183 8.47 0.03 19.41
N GLU A 184 9.21 -1.04 19.10
CA GLU A 184 10.10 -1.72 20.05
C GLU A 184 11.57 -1.47 19.70
N LEU A 185 12.42 -1.18 20.70
CA LEU A 185 13.83 -0.88 20.48
C LEU A 185 14.57 -2.04 19.81
N ASP A 186 14.25 -3.28 20.19
CA ASP A 186 14.87 -4.48 19.62
C ASP A 186 14.52 -4.64 18.14
N ASP A 187 13.27 -4.35 17.75
CA ASP A 187 12.85 -4.40 16.34
C ASP A 187 13.53 -3.30 15.53
N ALA A 188 13.59 -2.08 16.06
CA ALA A 188 14.26 -0.95 15.41
C ALA A 188 15.76 -1.21 15.21
N THR A 189 16.44 -1.73 16.24
CA THR A 189 17.88 -2.02 16.21
C THR A 189 18.21 -3.18 15.27
N ALA A 190 17.34 -4.19 15.19
CA ALA A 190 17.52 -5.35 14.30
C ALA A 190 17.13 -5.07 12.84
N TYR A 191 16.46 -3.96 12.56
CA TYR A 191 15.87 -3.66 11.25
C TYR A 191 16.89 -3.77 10.10
N GLY A 192 18.07 -3.17 10.25
CA GLY A 192 19.11 -3.15 9.20
C GLY A 192 19.53 -4.55 8.76
N GLY A 193 19.89 -5.41 9.71
CA GLY A 193 20.29 -6.79 9.41
C GLY A 193 19.16 -7.63 8.83
N ARG A 194 17.92 -7.41 9.27
CA ARG A 194 16.74 -8.07 8.70
C ARG A 194 16.46 -7.61 7.27
N MET A 195 16.63 -6.32 6.98
CA MET A 195 16.49 -5.76 5.63
C MET A 195 17.54 -6.33 4.67
N GLU A 196 18.81 -6.41 5.08
CA GLU A 196 19.85 -7.02 4.23
C GLU A 196 19.57 -8.50 3.95
N ARG A 197 19.12 -9.25 4.95
CA ARG A 197 18.69 -10.65 4.78
C ARG A 197 17.52 -10.75 3.80
N LEU A 198 16.48 -9.93 3.98
CA LEU A 198 15.31 -9.89 3.10
C LEU A 198 15.69 -9.66 1.64
N VAL A 199 16.58 -8.70 1.37
CA VAL A 199 17.06 -8.41 0.01
C VAL A 199 17.77 -9.63 -0.60
N ASN A 200 18.65 -10.27 0.15
CA ASN A 200 19.39 -11.45 -0.31
C ASN A 200 18.47 -12.65 -0.53
N ASP A 201 17.49 -12.86 0.35
CA ASP A 201 16.48 -13.91 0.23
C ASP A 201 15.64 -13.70 -1.04
N PHE A 202 15.12 -12.49 -1.27
CA PHE A 202 14.39 -12.17 -2.51
C PHE A 202 15.24 -12.45 -3.76
N ARG A 203 16.51 -12.05 -3.77
CA ARG A 203 17.43 -12.32 -4.90
C ARG A 203 17.59 -13.80 -5.16
N ALA A 204 17.79 -14.59 -4.11
CA ALA A 204 17.96 -16.04 -4.22
C ALA A 204 16.67 -16.71 -4.72
N ASP A 205 15.53 -16.42 -4.10
CA ASP A 205 14.28 -17.14 -4.41
C ASP A 205 13.60 -16.63 -5.69
N LEU A 206 13.87 -15.41 -6.14
CA LEU A 206 13.42 -14.92 -7.44
C LEU A 206 14.43 -15.23 -8.56
N GLY A 207 15.59 -15.84 -8.24
CA GLY A 207 16.60 -16.22 -9.22
C GLY A 207 17.30 -15.03 -9.87
N MET A 208 17.41 -13.90 -9.17
CA MET A 208 17.90 -12.63 -9.69
C MET A 208 18.97 -12.03 -8.76
N PRO A 209 20.25 -12.45 -8.89
CA PRO A 209 21.32 -12.00 -7.99
C PRO A 209 21.53 -10.47 -7.99
N ASN A 210 21.22 -9.81 -9.11
CA ASN A 210 21.35 -8.37 -9.29
C ASN A 210 20.02 -7.61 -9.18
N LEU A 211 18.97 -8.21 -8.59
CA LEU A 211 17.65 -7.59 -8.44
C LEU A 211 17.76 -6.20 -7.78
N LEU A 212 17.22 -5.19 -8.46
CA LEU A 212 17.09 -3.84 -7.93
C LEU A 212 16.03 -3.83 -6.83
N VAL A 213 16.40 -3.32 -5.65
CA VAL A 213 15.45 -3.02 -4.57
C VAL A 213 15.48 -1.52 -4.32
N ILE A 214 14.35 -0.85 -4.53
CA ILE A 214 14.18 0.56 -4.19
C ILE A 214 13.41 0.61 -2.87
N GLN A 215 14.11 0.88 -1.78
CA GLN A 215 13.52 1.04 -0.46
C GLN A 215 13.15 2.50 -0.18
N VAL A 216 12.12 2.71 0.62
CA VAL A 216 11.68 4.03 1.04
C VAL A 216 12.10 4.31 2.48
N GLY A 217 12.78 5.44 2.69
CA GLY A 217 13.09 5.97 4.01
C GLY A 217 11.83 6.52 4.67
N LEU A 218 11.55 6.11 5.91
CA LEU A 218 10.25 6.41 6.56
C LEU A 218 9.96 7.91 6.67
N ALA A 219 8.71 8.32 6.39
CA ALA A 219 8.23 9.67 6.67
C ALA A 219 7.71 9.84 8.11
N SER A 220 7.35 8.74 8.76
CA SER A 220 6.61 8.64 10.02
C SER A 220 6.89 7.27 10.67
N GLY A 221 6.45 7.07 11.91
CA GLY A 221 6.53 5.78 12.61
C GLY A 221 5.36 5.60 13.57
N GLU A 222 5.04 4.35 13.90
CA GLU A 222 4.02 4.02 14.93
C GLU A 222 4.55 4.18 16.36
N GLY A 223 5.87 4.29 16.55
CA GLY A 223 6.52 4.42 17.85
C GLY A 223 7.72 5.36 17.87
N ASN A 224 8.49 5.29 18.96
CA ASN A 224 9.49 6.29 19.32
C ASN A 224 10.85 6.11 18.63
N TYR A 225 11.08 4.98 17.94
CA TYR A 225 12.39 4.62 17.39
C TYR A 225 12.52 4.88 15.88
N THR A 226 11.76 5.86 15.35
CA THR A 226 11.75 6.21 13.93
C THR A 226 13.15 6.57 13.40
N ASP A 227 13.94 7.29 14.19
CA ASP A 227 15.30 7.68 13.78
C ASP A 227 16.25 6.49 13.63
N ILE A 228 16.13 5.48 14.50
CA ILE A 228 16.93 4.25 14.45
C ILE A 228 16.61 3.47 13.16
N VAL A 229 15.31 3.28 12.85
CA VAL A 229 14.89 2.58 11.62
C VAL A 229 15.34 3.34 10.38
N ARG A 230 15.18 4.68 10.36
CA ARG A 230 15.64 5.51 9.24
C ARG A 230 17.16 5.46 9.06
N GLU A 231 17.91 5.44 10.15
CA GLU A 231 19.36 5.28 10.09
C GLU A 231 19.74 3.92 9.52
N ALA A 232 19.09 2.84 9.96
CA ALA A 232 19.28 1.52 9.40
C ALA A 232 18.97 1.47 7.89
N GLN A 233 17.87 2.10 7.43
CA GLN A 233 17.52 2.21 6.01
C GLN A 233 18.60 2.95 5.19
N ARG A 234 19.18 4.04 5.74
CA ARG A 234 20.30 4.78 5.12
C ARG A 234 21.60 4.00 5.07
N ASN A 235 21.81 3.10 6.04
CA ASN A 235 23.07 2.39 6.21
C ASN A 235 23.16 1.08 5.42
N ILE A 236 22.10 0.61 4.76
CA ILE A 236 22.16 -0.57 3.87
C ILE A 236 23.21 -0.36 2.77
N LYS A 237 24.23 -1.23 2.71
CA LYS A 237 25.35 -1.13 1.74
C LYS A 237 25.34 -2.21 0.65
N LEU A 238 24.23 -2.93 0.50
CA LEU A 238 24.11 -3.94 -0.56
C LEU A 238 24.13 -3.30 -1.96
N PRO A 239 24.77 -3.93 -2.97
CA PRO A 239 24.70 -3.46 -4.35
C PRO A 239 23.25 -3.47 -4.83
N ASN A 240 22.91 -2.61 -5.79
CA ASN A 240 21.57 -2.50 -6.38
C ASN A 240 20.43 -2.31 -5.35
N VAL A 241 20.74 -1.67 -4.22
CA VAL A 241 19.74 -1.15 -3.28
C VAL A 241 19.78 0.37 -3.31
N VAL A 242 18.65 0.99 -3.59
CA VAL A 242 18.50 2.44 -3.69
C VAL A 242 17.53 2.91 -2.62
N LEU A 243 17.89 3.97 -1.90
CA LEU A 243 17.02 4.64 -0.94
C LEU A 243 16.34 5.85 -1.60
N VAL A 244 15.01 5.92 -1.49
CA VAL A 244 14.21 7.12 -1.75
C VAL A 244 13.66 7.61 -0.43
N ASP A 245 14.03 8.81 0.01
CA ASP A 245 13.63 9.31 1.33
C ASP A 245 12.26 9.99 1.28
N ALA A 246 11.30 9.52 2.09
CA ALA A 246 9.96 10.10 2.18
C ALA A 246 9.83 11.16 3.28
N ILE A 247 10.90 11.47 4.02
CA ILE A 247 10.88 12.50 5.07
C ILE A 247 10.35 13.84 4.55
N GLY A 248 9.46 14.46 5.32
CA GLY A 248 8.84 15.75 4.98
C GLY A 248 7.70 15.68 3.96
N LEU A 249 7.38 14.51 3.41
CA LEU A 249 6.15 14.35 2.62
C LEU A 249 4.91 14.48 3.52
N PRO A 250 3.83 15.13 3.03
CA PRO A 250 2.66 15.40 3.85
C PRO A 250 1.92 14.12 4.29
N LEU A 251 1.69 14.01 5.59
CA LEU A 251 0.93 12.94 6.22
C LEU A 251 -0.58 13.25 6.19
N ARG A 252 -1.38 12.23 6.41
CA ARG A 252 -2.81 12.37 6.74
C ARG A 252 -2.97 12.90 8.18
N ASP A 253 -4.21 13.19 8.54
CA ASP A 253 -4.57 13.64 9.89
C ASP A 253 -4.16 12.65 10.99
N ASP A 254 -4.00 11.35 10.65
CA ASP A 254 -3.51 10.32 11.57
C ASP A 254 -2.01 10.40 11.89
N GLN A 255 -1.28 11.33 11.26
CA GLN A 255 0.18 11.53 11.43
C GLN A 255 1.03 10.27 11.19
N LEU A 256 0.49 9.28 10.47
CA LEU A 256 1.16 8.01 10.20
C LEU A 256 1.20 7.71 8.71
N HIS A 257 0.08 7.87 8.01
CA HIS A 257 0.00 7.49 6.61
C HIS A 257 0.27 8.68 5.69
N LEU A 258 0.96 8.45 4.57
CA LEU A 258 1.12 9.46 3.53
C LEU A 258 -0.25 9.90 2.97
N SER A 259 -0.41 11.21 2.81
CA SER A 259 -1.55 11.79 2.08
C SER A 259 -1.55 11.36 0.61
N THR A 260 -2.67 11.58 -0.10
CA THR A 260 -2.75 11.31 -1.54
C THR A 260 -1.72 12.12 -2.34
N GLU A 261 -1.52 13.38 -1.96
CA GLU A 261 -0.49 14.23 -2.57
C GLU A 261 0.92 13.66 -2.35
N ALA A 262 1.23 13.23 -1.13
CA ALA A 262 2.51 12.58 -0.82
C ALA A 262 2.71 11.29 -1.62
N GLN A 263 1.66 10.47 -1.78
CA GLN A 263 1.72 9.24 -2.57
C GLN A 263 2.01 9.51 -4.06
N LEU A 264 1.43 10.58 -4.62
CA LEU A 264 1.74 11.04 -5.98
C LEU A 264 3.21 11.46 -6.13
N ARG A 265 3.71 12.28 -5.19
CA ARG A 265 5.11 12.74 -5.17
C ARG A 265 6.08 11.58 -5.00
N LEU A 266 5.83 10.69 -4.03
CA LEU A 266 6.68 9.53 -3.76
C LEU A 266 6.75 8.59 -4.96
N GLY A 267 5.64 8.33 -5.63
CA GLY A 267 5.65 7.50 -6.84
C GLY A 267 6.51 8.08 -7.96
N ASP A 268 6.45 9.39 -8.20
CA ASP A 268 7.34 10.04 -9.17
C ASP A 268 8.81 9.94 -8.74
N MET A 269 9.12 10.16 -7.46
CA MET A 269 10.48 9.98 -6.91
C MET A 269 11.02 8.56 -7.10
N LEU A 270 10.19 7.54 -6.84
CA LEU A 270 10.52 6.14 -7.09
C LEU A 270 10.77 5.87 -8.58
N GLY A 271 9.94 6.45 -9.46
CA GLY A 271 10.10 6.31 -10.91
C GLY A 271 11.39 6.96 -11.41
N GLN A 272 11.72 8.14 -10.90
CA GLN A 272 12.99 8.83 -11.16
C GLN A 272 14.19 7.99 -10.70
N ALA A 273 14.13 7.44 -9.49
CA ALA A 273 15.19 6.59 -8.94
C ALA A 273 15.42 5.33 -9.81
N PHE A 274 14.35 4.69 -10.26
CA PHE A 274 14.40 3.54 -11.16
C PHE A 274 15.08 3.90 -12.50
N LEU A 275 14.64 4.99 -13.14
CA LEU A 275 15.21 5.45 -14.41
C LEU A 275 16.70 5.80 -14.27
N LYS A 276 17.06 6.57 -13.24
CA LYS A 276 18.45 6.95 -12.96
C LYS A 276 19.33 5.73 -12.74
N PHE A 277 18.84 4.73 -11.98
CA PHE A 277 19.57 3.50 -11.74
C PHE A 277 19.87 2.77 -13.06
N ASN A 278 18.85 2.56 -13.90
CA ASN A 278 19.02 1.83 -15.16
C ASN A 278 19.91 2.58 -16.15
N SER A 279 19.76 3.90 -16.31
CA SER A 279 20.68 4.67 -17.16
C SER A 279 22.13 4.57 -16.71
N SER A 280 22.39 4.47 -15.40
CA SER A 280 23.75 4.28 -14.86
C SER A 280 24.31 2.88 -15.10
N MET A 281 23.45 1.86 -15.21
CA MET A 281 23.85 0.49 -15.53
C MET A 281 24.17 0.36 -17.01
N ASP A 282 23.34 0.95 -17.89
CA ASP A 282 23.56 0.96 -19.33
C ASP A 282 24.85 1.69 -19.70
N SER A 283 25.21 2.77 -18.99
CA SER A 283 26.48 3.49 -19.22
C SER A 283 27.73 2.74 -18.75
N ARG A 284 27.56 1.64 -17.99
CA ARG A 284 28.68 0.81 -17.49
C ARG A 284 28.91 -0.45 -18.33
N GLN A 285 28.03 -0.75 -19.27
CA GLN A 285 28.16 -1.84 -20.24
C GLN A 285 28.80 -1.33 -21.52
#